data_AF-A8MFZ4-F1
#
_entry.id   AF-A8MFZ4-F1
#
_cell.length_a   1.000
_cell.length_b   1.000
_cell.length_c   1.000
_cell.angle_alpha   90.00
_cell.angle_beta   90.00
_cell.angle_gamma   90.00
#
_symmetry.space_group_name_H-M   'P 1'
#
loop_
_entity.id
_entity.type
_entity.pdbx_description
1 polymer ?
#
loop_
_entity_poly.entity_id
_entity_poly.type
_entity_poly.pdbx_seq_one_letter_code
_entity_poly.pdbx_strand_id
1 'polypeptide(L)'
;MMEEKKLLEIIQSNPYFISNIKDPTEEMKLLAIQKNGLLLEYIQHPTREMEYLAIENNSRAIKFIEHPTEEMMLKAVTSSWTNLEYIKNPTNSVVKGAIEQAGWAIKYVKNPSEELQLLAVRKNYDAIRYIEDPCERVQMAAVKISYDALRYINAPTYNTERMAIKNNEGAIQFINDLNRNKMLDFLRINFLVMKYIMKDISREDLEMVLKEVLSKEDVEEQYVRDYLNYSGIDKDSDLLSMDRILFIYQYGSKKAKKIAVDEKLKII
;
A
#
# COMPACT_ATOMS: atom_id res chain seq x y z
N MET A 1 -53.63 15.60 18.52
CA MET A 1 -54.10 14.64 17.48
C MET A 1 -54.08 15.21 16.07
N MET A 2 -54.85 16.25 15.72
CA MET A 2 -54.88 16.75 14.33
C MET A 2 -53.60 17.49 13.89
N GLU A 3 -52.95 18.21 14.82
CA GLU A 3 -51.69 18.92 14.55
C GLU A 3 -50.50 17.96 14.44
N GLU A 4 -50.39 16.97 15.33
CA GLU A 4 -49.38 15.92 15.27
C GLU A 4 -49.46 15.08 13.98
N LYS A 5 -50.68 14.67 13.58
CA LYS A 5 -50.87 13.95 12.31
C LYS A 5 -50.38 14.77 11.11
N LYS A 6 -50.65 16.08 11.10
CA LYS A 6 -50.16 16.99 10.06
C LYS A 6 -48.63 17.10 10.07
N LEU A 7 -48.01 17.16 11.25
CA LEU A 7 -46.55 17.18 11.39
C LEU A 7 -45.93 15.86 10.90
N LEU A 8 -46.53 14.71 11.21
CA LEU A 8 -46.12 13.41 10.69
C LEU A 8 -46.23 13.32 9.16
N GLU A 9 -47.31 13.83 8.56
CA GLU A 9 -47.47 13.92 7.10
C GLU A 9 -46.40 14.83 6.45
N ILE A 10 -46.04 15.93 7.11
CA ILE A 10 -44.96 16.83 6.67
C ILE A 10 -43.62 16.10 6.74
N ILE A 11 -43.29 15.43 7.85
CA ILE A 11 -42.03 14.66 7.98
C ILE A 11 -41.99 13.52 6.96
N GLN A 12 -43.10 12.85 6.72
CA GLN A 12 -43.20 11.76 5.74
C GLN A 12 -42.78 12.21 4.33
N SER A 13 -43.12 13.45 3.97
CA SER A 13 -42.82 14.04 2.65
C SER A 13 -41.50 14.83 2.64
N ASN A 14 -41.12 15.44 3.77
CA ASN A 14 -39.89 16.20 3.97
C ASN A 14 -39.28 15.91 5.36
N PRO A 15 -38.48 14.85 5.49
CA PRO A 15 -37.92 14.41 6.77
C PRO A 15 -37.09 15.48 7.49
N TYR A 16 -36.40 16.36 6.74
CA TYR A 16 -35.58 17.45 7.31
C TYR A 16 -36.38 18.45 8.13
N PHE A 17 -37.70 18.50 7.95
CA PHE A 17 -38.58 19.37 8.75
C PHE A 17 -38.48 19.08 10.25
N ILE A 18 -38.02 17.89 10.65
CA ILE A 18 -37.73 17.54 12.06
C ILE A 18 -36.84 18.58 12.77
N SER A 19 -35.89 19.18 12.04
CA SER A 19 -34.97 20.21 12.57
C SER A 19 -35.67 21.52 12.97
N ASN A 20 -36.89 21.77 12.46
CA ASN A 20 -37.68 22.96 12.74
C ASN A 20 -38.75 22.73 13.81
N ILE A 21 -38.93 21.49 14.28
CA ILE A 21 -39.94 21.16 15.30
C ILE A 21 -39.30 21.33 16.67
N LYS A 22 -39.89 22.20 17.48
CA LYS A 22 -39.55 22.30 18.90
C LYS A 22 -40.12 21.08 19.63
N ASP A 23 -39.25 20.33 20.31
CA ASP A 23 -39.62 19.15 21.12
C ASP A 23 -40.41 18.07 20.35
N PRO A 24 -39.85 17.49 19.26
CA PRO A 24 -40.56 16.50 18.45
C PRO A 24 -40.88 15.23 19.24
N THR A 25 -42.01 14.59 18.92
CA THR A 25 -42.40 13.32 19.56
C THR A 25 -41.51 12.17 19.09
N GLU A 26 -41.47 11.08 19.86
CA GLU A 26 -40.67 9.89 19.51
C GLU A 26 -41.08 9.32 18.14
N GLU A 27 -42.38 9.33 17.82
CA GLU A 27 -42.88 8.88 16.51
C GLU A 27 -42.34 9.76 15.37
N MET A 28 -42.31 11.08 15.55
CA MET A 28 -41.74 12.01 14.57
C MET A 28 -40.23 11.78 14.37
N LYS A 29 -39.49 11.58 15.46
CA LYS A 29 -38.05 11.31 15.44
C LYS A 29 -37.76 10.00 14.71
N LEU A 30 -38.46 8.91 15.05
CA LEU A 30 -38.31 7.61 14.40
C LEU A 30 -38.64 7.70 12.91
N LEU A 31 -39.75 8.35 12.55
CA LEU A 31 -40.15 8.54 11.16
C LEU A 31 -39.08 9.29 10.35
N ALA A 32 -38.51 10.35 10.92
CA ALA A 32 -37.44 11.11 10.28
C ALA A 32 -36.20 10.24 10.04
N ILE A 33 -35.75 9.49 11.06
CA ILE A 33 -34.58 8.59 10.97
C ILE A 33 -34.83 7.47 9.94
N GLN A 34 -36.03 6.85 9.94
CA GLN A 34 -36.40 5.80 8.99
C GLN A 34 -36.27 6.26 7.53
N LYS A 35 -36.52 7.56 7.27
CA LYS A 35 -36.39 8.16 5.94
C LYS A 35 -34.96 8.57 5.62
N ASN A 36 -34.22 9.06 6.61
CA ASN A 36 -32.83 9.46 6.47
C ASN A 36 -32.10 9.40 7.82
N GLY A 37 -31.23 8.40 7.98
CA GLY A 37 -30.49 8.16 9.21
C GLY A 37 -29.58 9.31 9.63
N LEU A 38 -29.16 10.18 8.70
CA LEU A 38 -28.35 11.35 9.02
C LEU A 38 -29.11 12.40 9.84
N LEU A 39 -30.43 12.34 9.87
CA LEU A 39 -31.25 13.26 10.67
C LEU A 39 -31.12 13.02 12.18
N LEU A 40 -30.42 11.97 12.60
CA LEU A 40 -29.99 11.79 13.98
C LEU A 40 -29.24 13.03 14.51
N GLU A 41 -28.54 13.78 13.64
CA GLU A 41 -27.87 15.05 13.98
C GLU A 41 -28.79 16.08 14.64
N TYR A 42 -30.08 16.08 14.31
CA TYR A 42 -31.06 17.04 14.82
C TYR A 42 -31.83 16.54 16.05
N ILE A 43 -31.58 15.31 16.48
CA ILE A 43 -32.31 14.68 17.58
C ILE A 43 -31.49 14.81 18.86
N GLN A 44 -32.01 15.59 19.80
CA GLN A 44 -31.44 15.70 21.14
C GLN A 44 -31.76 14.44 21.94
N HIS A 45 -30.74 13.90 22.62
CA HIS A 45 -30.85 12.70 23.46
C HIS A 45 -31.52 11.51 22.75
N PRO A 46 -30.97 11.01 21.62
CA PRO A 46 -31.56 9.89 20.89
C PRO A 46 -31.58 8.63 21.75
N THR A 47 -32.61 7.80 21.57
CA THR A 47 -32.66 6.48 22.20
C THR A 47 -31.73 5.51 21.48
N ARG A 48 -31.39 4.39 22.13
CA ARG A 48 -30.55 3.36 21.50
C ARG A 48 -31.16 2.81 20.22
N GLU A 49 -32.49 2.67 20.19
CA GLU A 49 -33.23 2.25 19.01
C GLU A 49 -33.05 3.23 17.85
N MET A 50 -33.15 4.53 18.12
CA MET A 50 -32.92 5.58 17.11
C MET A 50 -31.51 5.53 16.54
N GLU A 51 -30.50 5.35 17.39
CA GLU A 51 -29.11 5.23 16.97
C GLU A 51 -28.87 4.00 16.07
N TYR A 52 -29.42 2.83 16.43
CA TYR A 52 -29.32 1.62 15.61
C TYR A 52 -30.02 1.78 14.27
N LEU A 53 -31.25 2.30 14.28
CA LEU A 53 -32.03 2.56 13.08
C LEU A 53 -31.33 3.56 12.15
N ALA A 54 -30.67 4.58 12.72
CA ALA A 54 -29.91 5.55 11.95
C ALA A 54 -28.74 4.92 11.21
N ILE A 55 -27.97 4.04 11.87
CA ILE A 55 -26.88 3.29 11.24
C ILE A 55 -27.40 2.33 10.18
N GLU A 56 -28.52 1.66 10.43
CA GLU A 56 -29.15 0.75 9.47
C GLU A 56 -29.60 1.45 8.20
N ASN A 57 -30.18 2.64 8.34
CA ASN A 57 -30.54 3.46 7.19
C ASN A 57 -29.31 4.05 6.49
N ASN A 58 -28.37 4.60 7.26
CA ASN A 58 -27.15 5.21 6.75
C ASN A 58 -25.99 5.04 7.74
N SER A 59 -25.05 4.16 7.40
CA SER A 59 -23.88 3.87 8.23
C SER A 59 -23.04 5.08 8.64
N ARG A 60 -23.06 6.18 7.86
CA ARG A 60 -22.36 7.43 8.19
C ARG A 60 -23.00 8.17 9.37
N ALA A 61 -24.22 7.82 9.78
CA ALA A 61 -24.87 8.34 10.97
C ALA A 61 -24.09 8.04 12.27
N ILE A 62 -23.14 7.09 12.24
CA ILE A 62 -22.19 6.84 13.35
C ILE A 62 -21.49 8.12 13.82
N LYS A 63 -21.33 9.12 12.93
CA LYS A 63 -20.78 10.44 13.25
C LYS A 63 -21.57 11.20 14.34
N PHE A 64 -22.86 10.93 14.44
CA PHE A 64 -23.78 11.63 15.36
C PHE A 64 -24.06 10.84 16.65
N ILE A 65 -23.37 9.72 16.85
CA ILE A 65 -23.51 8.88 18.04
C ILE A 65 -22.32 9.13 18.95
N GLU A 66 -22.57 9.63 20.16
CA GLU A 66 -21.50 10.01 21.10
C GLU A 66 -20.74 8.80 21.64
N HIS A 67 -21.48 7.72 21.95
CA HIS A 67 -20.95 6.49 22.55
C HIS A 67 -21.47 5.25 21.79
N PRO A 68 -20.97 4.98 20.57
CA PRO A 68 -21.41 3.83 19.80
C PRO A 68 -20.90 2.52 20.44
N THR A 69 -21.72 1.45 20.36
CA THR A 69 -21.28 0.12 20.78
C THR A 69 -20.33 -0.46 19.75
N GLU A 70 -19.59 -1.49 20.13
CA GLU A 70 -18.74 -2.22 19.19
C GLU A 70 -19.53 -2.77 17.99
N GLU A 71 -20.74 -3.28 18.21
CA GLU A 71 -21.64 -3.71 17.13
C GLU A 71 -21.97 -2.58 16.15
N MET A 72 -22.31 -1.39 16.66
CA MET A 72 -22.58 -0.20 15.83
C MET A 72 -21.36 0.21 15.03
N MET A 73 -20.19 0.25 15.67
CA MET A 73 -18.92 0.57 15.02
C MET A 73 -18.60 -0.43 13.91
N LEU A 74 -18.73 -1.74 14.20
CA LEU A 74 -18.53 -2.80 13.22
C LEU A 74 -19.50 -2.69 12.05
N LYS A 75 -20.79 -2.46 12.31
CA LYS A 75 -21.80 -2.26 11.26
C LYS A 75 -21.48 -1.05 10.39
N ALA A 76 -21.03 0.05 11.01
CA ALA A 76 -20.66 1.26 10.29
C ALA A 76 -19.45 1.02 9.36
N VAL A 77 -18.37 0.41 9.88
CA VAL A 77 -17.17 0.18 9.08
C VAL A 77 -17.35 -0.91 8.04
N THR A 78 -18.13 -1.96 8.31
CA THR A 78 -18.46 -3.03 7.34
C THR A 78 -19.29 -2.50 6.15
N SER A 79 -20.12 -1.48 6.38
CA SER A 79 -20.86 -0.80 5.31
C SER A 79 -19.97 0.13 4.48
N SER A 80 -19.03 0.84 5.13
CA SER A 80 -17.99 1.62 4.45
C SER A 80 -16.81 1.83 5.38
N TRP A 81 -15.63 1.36 4.97
CA TRP A 81 -14.40 1.54 5.74
C TRP A 81 -14.07 3.00 6.06
N THR A 82 -14.58 3.95 5.25
CA THR A 82 -14.37 5.39 5.48
C THR A 82 -15.07 5.90 6.74
N ASN A 83 -16.08 5.20 7.24
CA ASN A 83 -16.76 5.55 8.49
C ASN A 83 -15.85 5.43 9.71
N LEU A 84 -14.70 4.74 9.60
CA LEU A 84 -13.70 4.69 10.67
C LEU A 84 -13.22 6.10 11.07
N GLU A 85 -13.22 7.06 10.16
CA GLU A 85 -12.90 8.48 10.41
C GLU A 85 -13.73 9.10 11.54
N TYR A 86 -14.97 8.65 11.71
CA TYR A 86 -15.91 9.21 12.69
C TYR A 86 -15.84 8.52 14.06
N ILE A 87 -15.05 7.46 14.20
CA ILE A 87 -14.98 6.66 15.41
C ILE A 87 -13.78 7.12 16.24
N LYS A 88 -14.02 7.72 17.41
CA LYS A 88 -12.96 8.32 18.24
C LYS A 88 -12.00 7.30 18.86
N ASN A 89 -12.51 6.13 19.26
CA ASN A 89 -11.74 5.09 19.96
C ASN A 89 -12.13 3.69 19.44
N PRO A 90 -11.80 3.35 18.18
CA PRO A 90 -12.15 2.05 17.61
C PRO A 90 -11.37 0.93 18.30
N THR A 91 -12.02 -0.21 18.53
CA THR A 91 -11.31 -1.43 18.96
C THR A 91 -10.46 -1.96 17.80
N ASN A 92 -9.45 -2.80 18.10
CA ASN A 92 -8.67 -3.47 17.05
C ASN A 92 -9.56 -4.29 16.10
N SER A 93 -10.68 -4.83 16.59
CA SER A 93 -11.67 -5.54 15.77
C SER A 93 -12.33 -4.62 14.74
N VAL A 94 -12.78 -3.44 15.18
CA VAL A 94 -13.36 -2.40 14.30
C VAL A 94 -12.35 -1.93 13.26
N VAL A 95 -11.11 -1.65 13.68
CA VAL A 95 -10.04 -1.23 12.75
C VAL A 95 -9.76 -2.34 11.73
N LYS A 96 -9.64 -3.59 12.18
CA LYS A 96 -9.41 -4.74 11.30
C LYS A 96 -10.54 -4.89 10.28
N GLY A 97 -11.80 -4.79 10.68
CA GLY A 97 -12.95 -4.86 9.77
C GLY A 97 -12.94 -3.75 8.69
N ALA A 98 -12.43 -2.56 9.02
CA ALA A 98 -12.23 -1.50 8.03
C ALA A 98 -11.07 -1.80 7.08
N ILE A 99 -9.92 -2.25 7.61
CA ILE A 99 -8.72 -2.59 6.83
C ILE A 99 -8.98 -3.76 5.87
N GLU A 100 -9.76 -4.76 6.29
CA GLU A 100 -10.12 -5.92 5.47
C GLU A 100 -10.87 -5.54 4.20
N GLN A 101 -11.59 -4.40 4.20
CA GLN A 101 -12.15 -3.81 2.99
C GLN A 101 -11.11 -3.02 2.20
N ALA A 102 -10.37 -2.11 2.86
CA ALA A 102 -9.34 -1.31 2.21
C ALA A 102 -8.18 -1.00 3.17
N GLY A 103 -6.95 -1.32 2.76
CA GLY A 103 -5.74 -1.07 3.53
C GLY A 103 -5.54 0.40 3.90
N TRP A 104 -6.05 1.32 3.07
CA TRP A 104 -6.02 2.77 3.32
C TRP A 104 -6.81 3.22 4.54
N ALA A 105 -7.67 2.38 5.12
CA ALA A 105 -8.38 2.68 6.37
C ALA A 105 -7.41 2.98 7.53
N ILE A 106 -6.18 2.45 7.46
CA ILE A 106 -5.12 2.71 8.46
C ILE A 106 -4.86 4.21 8.67
N LYS A 107 -5.14 5.06 7.68
CA LYS A 107 -4.97 6.52 7.77
C LYS A 107 -5.81 7.18 8.87
N TYR A 108 -6.87 6.51 9.33
CA TYR A 108 -7.75 7.00 10.40
C TYR A 108 -7.36 6.46 11.77
N VAL A 109 -6.31 5.63 11.86
CA VAL A 109 -5.87 4.99 13.10
C VAL A 109 -4.66 5.73 13.63
N LYS A 110 -4.76 6.26 14.85
CA LYS A 110 -3.61 6.86 15.53
C LYS A 110 -2.72 5.73 16.09
N ASN A 111 -1.42 5.80 15.83
CA ASN A 111 -0.42 4.85 16.34
C ASN A 111 -0.84 3.38 16.15
N PRO A 112 -1.11 2.93 14.90
CA PRO A 112 -1.55 1.56 14.66
C PRO A 112 -0.49 0.54 15.10
N SER A 113 -0.92 -0.57 15.66
CA SER A 113 -0.02 -1.68 15.98
C SER A 113 0.64 -2.22 14.72
N GLU A 114 1.82 -2.83 14.86
CA GLU A 114 2.54 -3.43 13.75
C GLU A 114 1.70 -4.49 13.00
N GLU A 115 0.81 -5.20 13.71
CA GLU A 115 -0.13 -6.15 13.11
C GLU A 115 -1.11 -5.45 12.16
N LEU A 116 -1.69 -4.32 12.58
CA LEU A 116 -2.61 -3.54 11.76
C LEU A 116 -1.89 -2.90 10.58
N GLN A 117 -0.67 -2.41 10.78
CA GLN A 117 0.20 -1.90 9.73
C GLN A 117 0.47 -2.97 8.66
N LEU A 118 0.83 -4.19 9.08
CA LEU A 118 1.05 -5.31 8.17
C LEU A 118 -0.21 -5.70 7.41
N LEU A 119 -1.35 -5.73 8.10
CA LEU A 119 -2.63 -6.03 7.47
C LEU A 119 -2.96 -4.99 6.39
N ALA A 120 -2.73 -3.70 6.69
CA ALA A 120 -2.97 -2.60 5.77
C ALA A 120 -2.11 -2.70 4.51
N VAL A 121 -0.78 -2.86 4.64
CA VAL A 121 0.11 -2.94 3.48
C VAL A 121 -0.10 -4.22 2.66
N ARG A 122 -0.52 -5.33 3.29
CA ARG A 122 -0.87 -6.56 2.57
C ARG A 122 -2.14 -6.41 1.74
N LYS A 123 -3.08 -5.58 2.20
CA LYS A 123 -4.31 -5.27 1.47
C LYS A 123 -4.05 -4.29 0.33
N ASN A 124 -3.32 -3.22 0.62
CA ASN A 124 -2.92 -2.19 -0.34
C ASN A 124 -1.48 -1.78 -0.02
N TYR A 125 -0.50 -2.18 -0.84
CA TYR A 125 0.91 -1.91 -0.58
C TYR A 125 1.20 -0.42 -0.32
N ASP A 126 0.46 0.45 -1.00
CA ASP A 126 0.63 1.89 -0.95
C ASP A 126 -0.07 2.53 0.26
N ALA A 127 -0.76 1.75 1.10
CA ALA A 127 -1.22 2.18 2.42
C ALA A 127 -0.06 2.53 3.35
N ILE A 128 1.16 2.07 3.05
CA ILE A 128 2.37 2.45 3.78
C ILE A 128 2.58 3.97 3.82
N ARG A 129 2.04 4.72 2.84
CA ARG A 129 2.09 6.19 2.82
C ARG A 129 1.40 6.86 4.02
N TYR A 130 0.51 6.13 4.69
CA TYR A 130 -0.26 6.60 5.84
C TYR A 130 0.26 6.06 7.17
N ILE A 131 1.40 5.35 7.15
CA ILE A 131 2.03 4.78 8.33
C ILE A 131 3.24 5.64 8.66
N GLU A 132 3.23 6.24 9.83
CA GLU A 132 4.39 6.96 10.37
C GLU A 132 5.44 5.95 10.85
N ASP A 133 6.69 6.15 10.45
CA ASP A 133 7.86 5.33 10.82
C ASP A 133 7.62 3.81 10.79
N PRO A 134 7.22 3.22 9.63
CA PRO A 134 6.97 1.80 9.53
C PRO A 134 8.24 1.01 9.81
N CYS A 135 8.14 -0.04 10.63
CA CYS A 135 9.28 -0.92 10.90
C CYS A 135 9.72 -1.66 9.62
N GLU A 136 10.94 -2.19 9.62
CA GLU A 136 11.50 -2.94 8.47
C GLU A 136 10.53 -4.02 7.96
N ARG A 137 9.85 -4.75 8.86
CA ARG A 137 8.91 -5.81 8.48
C ARG A 137 7.73 -5.29 7.66
N VAL A 138 7.20 -4.12 8.02
CA VAL A 138 6.10 -3.45 7.30
C VAL A 138 6.59 -2.90 5.96
N GLN A 139 7.75 -2.25 5.95
CA GLN A 139 8.38 -1.76 4.72
C GLN A 139 8.61 -2.89 3.71
N MET A 140 9.24 -3.98 4.15
CA MET A 140 9.49 -5.17 3.33
C MET A 140 8.20 -5.81 2.82
N ALA A 141 7.14 -5.86 3.63
CA ALA A 141 5.85 -6.40 3.21
C ALA A 141 5.24 -5.58 2.06
N ALA A 142 5.37 -4.25 2.09
CA ALA A 142 4.89 -3.38 1.02
C ALA A 142 5.70 -3.55 -0.27
N VAL A 143 7.04 -3.47 -0.21
CA VAL A 143 7.91 -3.57 -1.40
C VAL A 143 7.90 -4.95 -2.06
N LYS A 144 7.59 -6.01 -1.29
CA LYS A 144 7.38 -7.36 -1.83
C LYS A 144 6.17 -7.45 -2.75
N ILE A 145 5.13 -6.62 -2.50
CA ILE A 145 3.94 -6.57 -3.34
C ILE A 145 4.18 -5.66 -4.56
N SER A 146 4.78 -4.50 -4.33
CA SER A 146 5.21 -3.60 -5.41
C SER A 146 6.42 -2.79 -4.98
N TYR A 147 7.48 -2.81 -5.79
CA TYR A 147 8.69 -2.01 -5.55
C TYR A 147 8.38 -0.50 -5.48
N ASP A 148 7.30 -0.04 -6.14
CA ASP A 148 6.83 1.34 -6.10
C ASP A 148 6.47 1.81 -4.68
N ALA A 149 6.20 0.88 -3.76
CA ALA A 149 6.00 1.20 -2.34
C ALA A 149 7.17 2.01 -1.77
N LEU A 150 8.39 1.79 -2.27
CA LEU A 150 9.60 2.46 -1.81
C LEU A 150 9.48 3.99 -1.90
N ARG A 151 8.76 4.52 -2.90
CA ARG A 151 8.51 5.95 -3.08
C ARG A 151 7.81 6.60 -1.86
N TYR A 152 7.05 5.83 -1.10
CA TYR A 152 6.26 6.33 0.03
C TYR A 152 6.95 6.14 1.38
N ILE A 153 8.17 5.58 1.41
CA ILE A 153 8.90 5.30 2.65
C ILE A 153 9.96 6.39 2.84
N ASN A 154 9.81 7.21 3.89
CA ASN A 154 10.73 8.33 4.15
C ASN A 154 12.16 7.85 4.47
N ALA A 155 12.28 6.80 5.27
CA ALA A 155 13.55 6.22 5.70
C ALA A 155 13.54 4.70 5.48
N PRO A 156 13.70 4.24 4.22
CA PRO A 156 13.73 2.81 3.94
C PRO A 156 14.98 2.18 4.55
N THR A 157 14.83 1.01 5.14
CA THR A 157 16.01 0.23 5.55
C THR A 157 16.77 -0.24 4.31
N TYR A 158 18.06 -0.50 4.47
CA TYR A 158 18.88 -1.07 3.41
C TYR A 158 18.32 -2.41 2.89
N ASN A 159 17.73 -3.24 3.75
CA ASN A 159 17.08 -4.49 3.31
C ASN A 159 15.81 -4.22 2.50
N THR A 160 15.03 -3.20 2.85
CA THR A 160 13.87 -2.74 2.06
C THR A 160 14.31 -2.31 0.67
N GLU A 161 15.35 -1.49 0.57
CA GLU A 161 15.92 -1.04 -0.72
C GLU A 161 16.37 -2.24 -1.57
N ARG A 162 17.17 -3.14 -0.99
CA ARG A 162 17.65 -4.35 -1.68
C ARG A 162 16.50 -5.22 -2.20
N MET A 163 15.44 -5.37 -1.41
CA MET A 163 14.25 -6.12 -1.82
C MET A 163 13.53 -5.43 -2.99
N ALA A 164 13.35 -4.11 -2.92
CA ALA A 164 12.73 -3.36 -4.00
C ALA A 164 13.54 -3.45 -5.31
N ILE A 165 14.87 -3.30 -5.23
CA ILE A 165 15.80 -3.47 -6.37
C ILE A 165 15.73 -4.87 -6.96
N LYS A 166 15.67 -5.89 -6.12
CA LYS A 166 15.52 -7.29 -6.57
C LYS A 166 14.24 -7.48 -7.36
N ASN A 167 13.15 -6.85 -6.94
CA ASN A 167 11.86 -6.92 -7.63
C ASN A 167 11.83 -6.11 -8.93
N ASN A 168 12.46 -4.94 -8.95
CA ASN A 168 12.57 -4.10 -10.14
C ASN A 168 13.74 -3.11 -10.02
N GLU A 169 14.54 -3.00 -11.08
CA GLU A 169 15.68 -2.09 -11.13
C GLU A 169 15.29 -0.62 -11.00
N GLY A 170 14.07 -0.26 -11.42
CA GLY A 170 13.52 1.09 -11.36
C GLY A 170 13.35 1.63 -9.94
N ALA A 171 13.35 0.75 -8.94
CA ALA A 171 13.34 1.14 -7.53
C ALA A 171 14.51 2.05 -7.15
N ILE A 172 15.63 1.98 -7.89
CA ILE A 172 16.80 2.82 -7.62
C ILE A 172 16.49 4.32 -7.69
N GLN A 173 15.50 4.73 -8.47
CA GLN A 173 15.07 6.12 -8.60
C GLN A 173 14.44 6.68 -7.31
N PHE A 174 14.02 5.80 -6.38
CA PHE A 174 13.42 6.20 -5.11
C PHE A 174 14.41 6.15 -3.93
N ILE A 175 15.69 5.89 -4.20
CA ILE A 175 16.74 5.80 -3.17
C ILE A 175 17.45 7.15 -3.07
N ASN A 176 17.22 7.87 -1.97
CA ASN A 176 17.68 9.25 -1.79
C ASN A 176 19.18 9.38 -1.46
N ASP A 177 19.78 8.37 -0.83
CA ASP A 177 21.18 8.36 -0.35
C ASP A 177 22.06 7.39 -1.16
N LEU A 178 21.83 7.34 -2.48
CA LEU A 178 22.55 6.45 -3.39
C LEU A 178 24.03 6.86 -3.48
N ASN A 179 24.91 6.03 -2.90
CA ASN A 179 26.36 6.18 -2.98
C ASN A 179 26.99 5.03 -3.78
N ARG A 180 28.30 5.14 -4.09
CA ARG A 180 29.03 4.13 -4.87
C ARG A 180 28.87 2.72 -4.32
N ASN A 181 28.96 2.51 -3.01
CA ASN A 181 28.83 1.18 -2.42
C ASN A 181 27.42 0.60 -2.66
N LYS A 182 26.38 1.41 -2.40
CA LYS A 182 24.99 1.01 -2.70
C LYS A 182 24.79 0.69 -4.18
N MET A 183 25.33 1.50 -5.10
CA MET A 183 25.24 1.25 -6.54
C MET A 183 25.83 -0.12 -6.92
N LEU A 184 27.02 -0.45 -6.42
CA LEU A 184 27.66 -1.74 -6.70
C LEU A 184 26.88 -2.89 -6.06
N ASP A 185 26.36 -2.72 -4.86
CA ASP A 185 25.53 -3.74 -4.19
C ASP A 185 24.20 -3.97 -4.91
N PHE A 186 23.56 -2.93 -5.40
CA PHE A 186 22.34 -3.04 -6.19
C PHE A 186 22.60 -3.65 -7.56
N LEU A 187 23.74 -3.34 -8.18
CA LEU A 187 24.18 -3.99 -9.40
C LEU A 187 24.40 -5.49 -9.20
N ARG A 188 24.95 -5.92 -8.05
CA ARG A 188 25.07 -7.35 -7.70
C ARG A 188 23.73 -8.07 -7.58
N ILE A 189 22.68 -7.34 -7.19
CA ILE A 189 21.33 -7.89 -6.97
C ILE A 189 20.54 -7.97 -8.27
N ASN A 190 20.58 -6.90 -9.07
CA ASN A 190 19.83 -6.79 -10.29
C ASN A 190 20.69 -6.08 -11.34
N PHE A 191 21.12 -6.82 -12.36
CA PHE A 191 21.98 -6.31 -13.41
C PHE A 191 21.37 -5.10 -14.15
N LEU A 192 20.05 -5.05 -14.31
CA LEU A 192 19.38 -3.97 -15.04
C LEU A 192 19.45 -2.61 -14.35
N VAL A 193 19.92 -2.55 -13.10
CA VAL A 193 20.33 -1.30 -12.44
C VAL A 193 21.34 -0.51 -13.28
N MET A 194 22.13 -1.18 -14.13
CA MET A 194 23.00 -0.55 -15.12
C MET A 194 22.35 0.57 -15.92
N LYS A 195 21.04 0.48 -16.22
CA LYS A 195 20.28 1.52 -16.93
C LYS A 195 20.38 2.90 -16.27
N TYR A 196 20.58 2.94 -14.96
CA TYR A 196 20.54 4.16 -14.16
C TYR A 196 21.92 4.63 -13.71
N ILE A 197 22.86 3.70 -13.48
CA ILE A 197 24.16 4.00 -12.85
C ILE A 197 25.35 3.95 -13.81
N MET A 198 25.12 3.69 -15.10
CA MET A 198 26.21 3.45 -16.08
C MET A 198 27.24 4.58 -16.12
N LYS A 199 26.82 5.82 -15.90
CA LYS A 199 27.71 7.00 -15.92
C LYS A 199 28.48 7.21 -14.61
N ASP A 200 28.06 6.52 -13.55
CA ASP A 200 28.52 6.74 -12.17
C ASP A 200 29.42 5.60 -11.66
N ILE A 201 29.66 4.58 -12.48
CA ILE A 201 30.56 3.46 -12.17
C ILE A 201 31.68 3.32 -13.21
N SER A 202 32.82 2.81 -12.76
CA SER A 202 33.96 2.53 -13.64
C SER A 202 33.86 1.16 -14.34
N ARG A 203 34.69 0.94 -15.37
CA ARG A 203 34.82 -0.37 -16.00
C ARG A 203 35.32 -1.41 -15.01
N GLU A 204 36.27 -1.03 -14.17
CA GLU A 204 36.85 -1.87 -13.13
C GLU A 204 35.80 -2.30 -12.10
N ASP A 205 34.92 -1.38 -11.71
CA ASP A 205 33.79 -1.67 -10.82
C ASP A 205 32.82 -2.69 -11.43
N LEU A 206 32.44 -2.49 -12.68
CA LEU A 206 31.56 -3.40 -13.41
C LEU A 206 32.19 -4.80 -13.53
N GLU A 207 33.45 -4.87 -13.96
CA GLU A 207 34.15 -6.15 -14.08
C GLU A 207 34.29 -6.88 -12.75
N MET A 208 34.58 -6.15 -11.67
CA MET A 208 34.66 -6.70 -10.32
C MET A 208 33.32 -7.32 -9.92
N VAL A 209 32.21 -6.59 -10.05
CA VAL A 209 30.87 -7.08 -9.71
C VAL A 209 30.49 -8.29 -10.57
N LEU A 210 30.73 -8.24 -11.88
CA LEU A 210 30.42 -9.34 -12.78
C LEU A 210 31.24 -10.60 -12.48
N LYS A 211 32.54 -10.47 -12.21
CA LYS A 211 33.39 -11.60 -11.78
C LYS A 211 32.85 -12.22 -10.50
N GLU A 212 32.43 -11.40 -9.53
CA GLU A 212 31.87 -11.89 -8.27
C GLU A 212 30.54 -12.63 -8.48
N VAL A 213 29.61 -12.08 -9.26
CA VAL A 213 28.27 -12.65 -9.42
C VAL A 213 28.28 -13.86 -10.37
N LEU A 214 28.91 -13.74 -11.54
CA LEU A 214 28.87 -14.77 -12.58
C LEU A 214 29.69 -16.01 -12.24
N SER A 215 30.68 -15.91 -11.34
CA SER A 215 31.48 -17.06 -10.89
C SER A 215 30.76 -17.97 -9.89
N LYS A 216 29.61 -17.53 -9.34
CA LYS A 216 28.80 -18.31 -8.40
C LYS A 216 28.05 -19.43 -9.11
N GLU A 217 28.11 -20.65 -8.59
CA GLU A 217 27.37 -21.80 -9.16
C GLU A 217 25.85 -21.70 -8.95
N ASP A 218 25.42 -20.95 -7.93
CA ASP A 218 24.02 -20.66 -7.65
C ASP A 218 23.52 -19.36 -8.32
N VAL A 219 24.31 -18.73 -9.21
CA VAL A 219 23.95 -17.49 -9.92
C VAL A 219 22.53 -17.55 -10.49
N GLU A 220 21.75 -16.49 -10.28
CA GLU A 220 20.37 -16.41 -10.77
C GLU A 220 20.34 -16.38 -12.30
N GLU A 221 19.52 -17.23 -12.92
CA GLU A 221 19.46 -17.36 -14.38
C GLU A 221 19.07 -16.06 -15.05
N GLN A 222 18.08 -15.36 -14.47
CA GLN A 222 17.61 -14.07 -14.99
C GLN A 222 18.74 -13.03 -15.03
N TYR A 223 19.59 -12.98 -14.00
CA TYR A 223 20.74 -12.07 -13.97
C TYR A 223 21.68 -12.31 -15.16
N VAL A 224 21.99 -13.57 -15.46
CA VAL A 224 22.88 -13.93 -16.58
C VAL A 224 22.25 -13.53 -17.92
N ARG A 225 20.94 -13.79 -18.09
CA ARG A 225 20.21 -13.43 -19.30
C ARG A 225 20.12 -11.91 -19.47
N ASP A 226 19.84 -11.17 -18.41
CA ASP A 226 19.79 -9.71 -18.42
C ASP A 226 21.16 -9.13 -18.83
N TYR A 227 22.26 -9.64 -18.27
CA TYR A 227 23.61 -9.27 -18.67
C TYR A 227 23.88 -9.53 -20.16
N LEU A 228 23.56 -10.73 -20.63
CA LEU A 228 23.78 -11.15 -22.03
C LEU A 228 22.95 -10.38 -23.06
N ASN A 229 21.78 -9.87 -22.65
CA ASN A 229 20.84 -9.20 -23.56
C ASN A 229 20.84 -7.68 -23.41
N TYR A 230 21.59 -7.12 -22.46
CA TYR A 230 21.63 -5.68 -22.24
C TYR A 230 22.46 -4.95 -23.31
N SER A 231 21.79 -4.15 -24.15
CA SER A 231 22.44 -3.45 -25.27
C SER A 231 23.36 -2.30 -24.84
N GLY A 232 23.23 -1.78 -23.62
CA GLY A 232 23.99 -0.62 -23.16
C GLY A 232 25.50 -0.85 -23.01
N ILE A 233 25.96 -2.11 -23.03
CA ILE A 233 27.38 -2.50 -22.93
C ILE A 233 27.89 -3.26 -24.16
N ASP A 234 27.17 -3.16 -25.28
CA ASP A 234 27.60 -3.80 -26.52
C ASP A 234 28.98 -3.30 -26.98
N LYS A 235 29.61 -4.03 -27.89
CA LYS A 235 30.98 -3.72 -28.37
C LYS A 235 31.12 -2.30 -28.93
N ASP A 236 30.02 -1.75 -29.43
CA ASP A 236 29.93 -0.41 -30.01
C ASP A 236 29.49 0.67 -29.00
N SER A 237 29.36 0.33 -27.70
CA SER A 237 29.03 1.28 -26.64
C SER A 237 30.24 2.13 -26.27
N ASP A 238 30.09 3.47 -26.35
CA ASP A 238 31.13 4.45 -26.03
C ASP A 238 31.51 4.50 -24.54
N LEU A 239 30.65 3.95 -23.66
CA LEU A 239 30.84 4.02 -22.20
C LEU A 239 31.55 2.78 -21.65
N LEU A 240 30.96 1.59 -21.82
CA LEU A 240 31.40 0.36 -21.15
C LEU A 240 31.29 -0.87 -22.06
N SER A 241 31.93 -0.86 -23.23
CA SER A 241 31.95 -1.99 -24.17
C SER A 241 32.62 -3.25 -23.60
N MET A 242 31.99 -4.43 -23.81
CA MET A 242 32.52 -5.71 -23.34
C MET A 242 32.15 -6.89 -24.27
N ASP A 243 33.07 -7.84 -24.47
CA ASP A 243 32.74 -9.15 -25.04
C ASP A 243 32.14 -10.05 -23.96
N ARG A 244 30.82 -10.02 -23.83
CA ARG A 244 30.07 -10.70 -22.77
C ARG A 244 30.23 -12.22 -22.78
N ILE A 245 30.30 -12.81 -23.97
CA ILE A 245 30.46 -14.27 -24.13
C ILE A 245 31.86 -14.69 -23.69
N LEU A 246 32.88 -13.96 -24.14
CA LEU A 246 34.26 -14.21 -23.71
C LEU A 246 34.41 -14.01 -22.19
N PHE A 247 33.75 -12.98 -21.63
CA PHE A 247 33.78 -12.72 -20.20
C PHE A 247 33.20 -13.87 -19.38
N ILE A 248 32.01 -14.38 -19.74
CA ILE A 248 31.43 -15.57 -19.09
C ILE A 248 32.31 -16.80 -19.29
N TYR A 249 32.92 -16.98 -20.47
CA TYR A 249 33.82 -18.09 -20.72
C TYR A 249 35.03 -18.06 -19.76
N GLN A 250 35.62 -16.89 -19.54
CA GLN A 250 36.79 -16.72 -18.67
C GLN A 250 36.43 -16.82 -17.18
N TYR A 251 35.39 -16.13 -16.72
CA TYR A 251 35.13 -15.92 -15.29
C TYR A 251 33.85 -16.57 -14.77
N GLY A 252 32.94 -16.98 -15.66
CA GLY A 252 31.65 -17.55 -15.30
C GLY A 252 31.74 -18.98 -14.75
N SER A 253 30.79 -19.30 -13.87
CA SER A 253 30.52 -20.64 -13.36
C SER A 253 30.05 -21.59 -14.45
N LYS A 254 29.99 -22.89 -14.16
CA LYS A 254 29.44 -23.87 -15.12
C LYS A 254 27.99 -23.53 -15.47
N LYS A 255 27.20 -23.11 -14.47
CA LYS A 255 25.82 -22.65 -14.68
C LYS A 255 25.75 -21.44 -15.60
N ALA A 256 26.54 -20.39 -15.36
CA ALA A 256 26.56 -19.19 -16.21
C ALA A 256 26.93 -19.51 -17.67
N LYS A 257 27.95 -20.37 -17.87
CA LYS A 257 28.37 -20.84 -19.19
C LYS A 257 27.27 -21.59 -19.93
N LYS A 258 26.55 -22.48 -19.24
CA LYS A 258 25.41 -23.20 -19.82
C LYS A 258 24.33 -22.23 -20.30
N ILE A 259 23.93 -21.28 -19.44
CA ILE A 259 22.92 -20.27 -19.78
C ILE A 259 23.35 -19.44 -21.01
N ALA A 260 24.63 -19.06 -21.07
CA ALA A 260 25.17 -18.30 -22.21
C ALA A 260 25.12 -19.09 -23.53
N VAL A 261 25.41 -20.39 -23.49
CA VAL A 261 25.25 -21.27 -24.66
C VAL A 261 23.78 -21.34 -25.07
N ASP A 262 22.88 -21.60 -24.11
CA ASP A 262 21.44 -21.69 -24.36
C ASP A 262 20.88 -20.40 -24.98
N GLU A 263 21.31 -19.23 -24.52
CA GLU A 263 20.86 -17.94 -25.07
C GLU A 263 21.39 -17.70 -26.49
N LYS A 264 22.65 -18.08 -26.78
CA LYS A 264 23.23 -17.96 -28.11
C LYS A 264 22.52 -18.83 -29.15
N LEU A 265 22.07 -20.01 -28.76
CA LEU A 265 21.36 -20.93 -29.67
C LEU A 265 19.97 -20.44 -30.08
N LYS A 266 19.36 -19.49 -29.35
CA LYS A 266 18.06 -18.89 -29.75
C LYS A 266 18.16 -17.92 -30.92
N ILE A 267 19.36 -17.44 -31.22
CA ILE A 267 19.63 -16.42 -32.24
C ILE A 267 19.97 -17.08 -33.60
N ILE A 268 20.16 -18.41 -33.62
CA ILE A 268 20.44 -19.25 -34.80
C ILE A 268 19.13 -19.82 -35.33
#